data_AF-A0A1V4JR11-F1
#
_entry.id   AF-A0A1V4JR11-F1
#
_cell.length_a   1.000
_cell.length_b   1.000
_cell.length_c   1.000
_cell.angle_alpha   90.00
_cell.angle_beta   90.00
_cell.angle_gamma   90.00
#
_symmetry.space_group_name_H-M   'P 1'
#
loop_
_entity.id
_entity.type
_entity.pdbx_description
1 polymer ?
#
loop_
_entity_poly.entity_id
_entity_poly.type
_entity_poly.pdbx_seq_one_letter_code
_entity_poly.pdbx_strand_id
1 'polypeptide(L)'
;MNQLFPVADPVVTFCETVVETSSLKCFAETPNKKNKITMIAEPLEKGLAEDIENEVVQITWNRKKLGEFFQTKYDWDLLAARSIWAFGPDATGPNILVDDTLPSEVDKSLLGSVKDSIVQGFQWGTREGPLCDELIRNVKFKILDAVIAQEPLHRGGGQIIPTARRVVYSAFLMVRTALCVTETDARAVLAPAGPKEHGWHVCCRICPKDVSLNRLI
;
A
#
# COMPACT_ATOMS: atom_id res chain seq x y z
N MET A 1 -48.91 -2.73 -4.49
CA MET A 1 -48.00 -1.57 -4.46
C MET A 1 -46.67 -2.04 -5.02
N ASN A 2 -46.33 -1.62 -6.24
CA ASN A 2 -44.98 -1.84 -6.77
C ASN A 2 -44.10 -0.74 -6.19
N GLN A 3 -43.21 -1.09 -5.27
CA GLN A 3 -42.15 -0.17 -4.85
C GLN A 3 -41.16 -0.05 -6.01
N LEU A 4 -41.10 1.14 -6.60
CA LEU A 4 -40.02 1.52 -7.50
C LEU A 4 -38.80 1.83 -6.63
N PHE A 5 -37.77 0.99 -6.72
CA PHE A 5 -36.48 1.27 -6.10
C PHE A 5 -35.76 2.33 -6.94
N PRO A 6 -35.31 3.46 -6.36
CA PRO A 6 -34.48 4.41 -7.08
C PRO A 6 -33.14 3.74 -7.40
N VAL A 7 -32.81 3.69 -8.69
CA VAL A 7 -31.50 3.23 -9.17
C VAL A 7 -30.60 4.46 -9.27
N ALA A 8 -29.46 4.43 -8.58
CA ALA A 8 -28.44 5.47 -8.69
C ALA A 8 -27.69 5.35 -10.02
N ASP A 9 -27.17 6.48 -10.52
CA ASP A 9 -26.31 6.48 -11.70
C ASP A 9 -25.06 5.61 -11.46
N PRO A 10 -24.57 4.88 -12.48
CA PRO A 10 -23.40 4.01 -12.32
C PRO A 10 -22.16 4.83 -11.95
N VAL A 11 -21.48 4.43 -10.89
CA VAL A 11 -20.22 5.03 -10.41
C VAL A 11 -19.09 4.04 -10.67
N VAL A 12 -17.90 4.55 -11.01
CA VAL A 12 -16.68 3.75 -11.13
C VAL A 12 -15.95 3.70 -9.79
N THR A 13 -15.31 2.57 -9.51
CA THR A 13 -14.43 2.45 -8.35
C THR A 13 -13.07 3.04 -8.70
N PHE A 14 -12.56 3.88 -7.80
CA PHE A 14 -11.23 4.45 -7.93
C PHE A 14 -10.24 3.64 -7.10
N CYS A 15 -8.97 3.72 -7.44
CA CYS A 15 -7.88 3.23 -6.61
C CYS A 15 -6.88 4.36 -6.37
N GLU A 16 -6.25 4.37 -5.21
CA GLU A 16 -5.27 5.39 -4.84
C GLU A 16 -3.85 4.90 -5.16
N THR A 17 -3.00 5.75 -5.75
CA THR A 17 -1.62 5.38 -6.09
C THR A 17 -0.62 6.49 -5.77
N VAL A 18 0.66 6.16 -5.81
CA VAL A 18 1.76 7.11 -5.64
C VAL A 18 2.56 7.24 -6.93
N VAL A 19 3.01 8.45 -7.24
CA VAL A 19 3.77 8.71 -8.48
C VAL A 19 5.28 8.81 -8.22
N GLU A 20 5.68 9.27 -7.04
CA GLU A 20 7.07 9.56 -6.68
C GLU A 20 7.41 8.85 -5.37
N THR A 21 8.69 8.72 -5.02
CA THR A 21 9.09 8.18 -3.71
C THR A 21 8.96 9.25 -2.62
N SER A 22 8.56 8.86 -1.40
CA SER A 22 8.50 9.80 -0.28
C SER A 22 9.91 10.30 0.07
N SER A 23 10.12 11.62 0.04
CA SER A 23 11.39 12.23 0.48
C SER A 23 11.50 12.28 2.00
N LEU A 24 10.36 12.19 2.70
CA LEU A 24 10.26 12.25 4.15
C LEU A 24 9.93 10.87 4.72
N LYS A 25 10.62 10.52 5.81
CA LYS A 25 10.36 9.32 6.60
C LYS A 25 9.22 9.61 7.57
N CYS A 26 8.13 8.87 7.44
CA CYS A 26 6.95 9.05 8.29
C CYS A 26 7.01 8.09 9.45
N PHE A 27 6.61 8.54 10.64
CA PHE A 27 6.54 7.69 11.80
C PHE A 27 5.19 7.80 12.50
N ALA A 28 4.77 6.72 13.14
CA ALA A 28 3.66 6.73 14.07
C ALA A 28 4.09 6.09 15.39
N GLU A 29 3.62 6.68 16.48
CA GLU A 29 3.82 6.17 17.83
C GLU A 29 2.51 5.59 18.38
N THR A 30 2.63 4.54 19.17
CA THR A 30 1.50 3.97 19.90
C THR A 30 1.01 4.95 20.98
N PRO A 31 -0.28 4.90 21.37
CA PRO A 31 -0.82 5.75 22.44
C PRO A 31 -0.03 5.72 23.76
N ASN A 32 0.57 4.58 24.09
CA ASN A 32 1.43 4.42 25.27
C ASN A 32 2.86 4.99 25.09
N LYS A 33 3.21 5.52 23.90
CA LYS A 33 4.53 6.06 23.52
C LYS A 33 5.70 5.10 23.69
N LYS A 34 5.44 3.78 23.71
CA LYS A 34 6.46 2.75 23.87
C LYS A 34 6.90 2.11 22.56
N ASN A 35 6.12 2.26 21.49
CA ASN A 35 6.46 1.74 20.18
C ASN A 35 6.37 2.84 19.14
N LYS A 36 7.30 2.81 18.20
CA LYS A 36 7.37 3.73 17.06
C LYS A 36 7.70 2.92 15.81
N ILE A 37 6.94 3.12 14.74
CA ILE A 37 7.17 2.49 13.45
C ILE A 37 7.41 3.59 12.44
N THR A 38 8.48 3.48 11.66
CA THR A 38 8.86 4.43 10.61
C THR A 38 8.76 3.76 9.25
N MET A 39 7.98 4.33 8.34
CA MET A 39 7.84 3.83 6.96
C MET A 39 8.03 4.94 5.92
N ILE A 40 8.36 4.50 4.72
CA ILE A 40 8.27 5.28 3.49
C ILE A 40 7.40 4.54 2.48
N ALA A 41 6.84 5.29 1.53
CA ALA A 41 6.09 4.77 0.40
C ALA A 41 6.78 5.14 -0.90
N GLU A 42 6.82 4.20 -1.84
CA GLU A 42 7.37 4.40 -3.18
C GLU A 42 6.51 3.66 -4.21
N PRO A 43 6.50 4.12 -5.48
CA PRO A 43 5.75 3.44 -6.53
C PRO A 43 6.32 2.04 -6.77
N LEU A 44 5.44 1.08 -7.02
CA LEU A 44 5.85 -0.24 -7.50
C LEU A 44 6.37 -0.17 -8.94
N GLU A 45 7.25 -1.10 -9.27
CA GLU A 45 7.76 -1.30 -10.61
C GLU A 45 6.61 -1.66 -11.58
N LYS A 46 6.69 -1.13 -12.80
CA LYS A 46 5.66 -1.35 -13.81
C LYS A 46 5.48 -2.85 -14.08
N GLY A 47 4.23 -3.32 -14.05
CA GLY A 47 3.89 -4.73 -14.27
C GLY A 47 3.93 -5.62 -13.02
N LEU A 48 4.48 -5.14 -11.89
CA LEU A 48 4.57 -5.94 -10.68
C LEU A 48 3.22 -6.14 -9.99
N ALA A 49 2.37 -5.11 -9.93
CA ALA A 49 1.03 -5.25 -9.38
C ALA A 49 0.18 -6.24 -10.19
N GLU A 50 0.24 -6.17 -11.51
CA GLU A 50 -0.49 -7.08 -12.40
C GLU A 50 -0.02 -8.53 -12.22
N ASP A 51 1.28 -8.75 -12.05
CA ASP A 51 1.84 -10.08 -11.76
C ASP A 51 1.35 -10.66 -10.42
N ILE A 52 1.21 -9.80 -9.39
CA ILE A 52 0.70 -10.22 -8.08
C ILE A 52 -0.78 -10.61 -8.18
N GLU A 53 -1.58 -9.79 -8.87
CA GLU A 53 -3.02 -10.04 -9.04
C GLU A 53 -3.33 -11.24 -9.92
N ASN A 54 -2.50 -11.48 -10.94
CA ASN A 54 -2.59 -12.69 -11.77
C ASN A 54 -1.96 -13.93 -11.10
N GLU A 55 -1.58 -13.83 -9.82
CA GLU A 55 -0.99 -14.91 -9.03
C GLU A 55 0.30 -15.50 -9.63
N VAL A 56 1.00 -14.74 -10.48
CA VAL A 56 2.32 -15.11 -11.04
C VAL A 56 3.35 -15.18 -9.91
N VAL A 57 3.16 -14.39 -8.86
CA VAL A 57 3.93 -14.41 -7.63
C VAL A 57 3.00 -14.56 -6.43
N GLN A 58 3.41 -15.38 -5.47
CA GLN A 58 2.63 -15.62 -4.25
C GLN A 58 3.53 -15.51 -3.01
N ILE A 59 3.02 -14.86 -1.97
CA ILE A 59 3.73 -14.70 -0.70
C ILE A 59 3.94 -16.02 0.05
N THR A 60 3.15 -17.05 -0.27
CA THR A 60 3.24 -18.40 0.30
C THR A 60 4.45 -19.19 -0.21
N TRP A 61 5.10 -18.73 -1.28
CA TRP A 61 6.28 -19.40 -1.83
C TRP A 61 7.46 -19.34 -0.87
N ASN A 62 8.39 -20.29 -1.03
CA ASN A 62 9.66 -20.23 -0.33
C ASN A 62 10.39 -18.91 -0.67
N ARG A 63 10.95 -18.24 0.35
CA ARG A 63 11.72 -16.99 0.21
C ARG A 63 12.84 -17.08 -0.82
N LYS A 64 13.41 -18.26 -1.06
CA LYS A 64 14.41 -18.45 -2.12
C LYS A 64 13.80 -18.26 -3.51
N LYS A 65 12.69 -18.94 -3.80
CA LYS A 65 11.96 -18.83 -5.06
C LYS A 65 11.39 -17.43 -5.26
N LEU A 66 10.86 -16.83 -4.19
CA LEU A 66 10.39 -15.44 -4.19
C LEU A 66 11.55 -14.50 -4.56
N GLY A 67 12.69 -14.63 -3.88
CA GLY A 67 13.89 -13.83 -4.17
C GLY A 67 14.37 -13.95 -5.61
N GLU A 68 14.45 -15.17 -6.15
CA GLU A 68 14.85 -15.43 -7.54
C GLU A 68 13.89 -14.78 -8.56
N PHE A 69 12.58 -14.80 -8.29
CA PHE A 69 11.58 -14.16 -9.15
C PHE A 69 11.78 -12.64 -9.23
N PHE A 70 11.87 -11.98 -8.06
CA PHE A 70 12.06 -10.53 -7.99
C PHE A 70 13.42 -10.09 -8.54
N GLN A 71 14.47 -10.88 -8.32
CA GLN A 71 15.80 -10.62 -8.89
C GLN A 71 15.78 -10.73 -10.42
N THR A 72 15.19 -11.79 -10.97
CA THR A 72 15.25 -12.07 -12.42
C THR A 72 14.34 -11.15 -13.23
N LYS A 73 13.14 -10.84 -12.73
CA LYS A 73 12.12 -10.09 -13.48
C LYS A 73 12.16 -8.57 -13.23
N TYR A 74 12.54 -8.15 -12.02
CA TYR A 74 12.46 -6.76 -11.58
C TYR A 74 13.81 -6.18 -11.11
N ASP A 75 14.91 -6.94 -11.24
CA ASP A 75 16.26 -6.53 -10.82
C ASP A 75 16.33 -6.08 -9.35
N TRP A 76 15.53 -6.73 -8.49
CA TRP A 76 15.57 -6.45 -7.06
C TRP A 76 16.80 -7.08 -6.41
N ASP A 77 17.35 -6.37 -5.43
CA ASP A 77 18.36 -6.94 -4.56
C ASP A 77 17.81 -8.15 -3.79
N LEU A 78 18.65 -9.17 -3.62
CA LEU A 78 18.27 -10.43 -3.00
C LEU A 78 17.87 -10.25 -1.53
N LEU A 79 18.45 -9.28 -0.82
CA LEU A 79 18.09 -8.99 0.57
C LEU A 79 16.70 -8.36 0.64
N ALA A 80 16.42 -7.36 -0.20
CA ALA A 80 15.12 -6.70 -0.27
C ALA A 80 13.99 -7.66 -0.69
N ALA A 81 14.26 -8.53 -1.67
CA ALA A 81 13.27 -9.52 -2.11
C ALA A 81 12.97 -10.58 -1.04
N ARG A 82 13.92 -10.91 -0.17
CA ARG A 82 13.73 -11.87 0.94
C ARG A 82 13.07 -11.25 2.17
N SER A 83 13.08 -9.92 2.27
CA SER A 83 12.48 -9.17 3.37
C SER A 83 11.05 -8.71 3.09
N ILE A 84 10.43 -9.18 1.99
CA ILE A 84 9.01 -9.01 1.75
C ILE A 84 8.22 -9.72 2.85
N TRP A 85 7.31 -8.97 3.49
CA TRP A 85 6.50 -9.46 4.60
C TRP A 85 5.11 -9.89 4.17
N ALA A 86 4.46 -9.09 3.32
CA ALA A 86 3.10 -9.31 2.88
C ALA A 86 2.78 -8.57 1.59
N PHE A 87 1.76 -9.07 0.89
CA PHE A 87 1.01 -8.29 -0.09
C PHE A 87 -0.26 -7.72 0.56
N GLY A 88 -0.78 -6.62 0.00
CA GLY A 88 -1.95 -5.91 0.53
C GLY A 88 -2.84 -5.35 -0.58
N PRO A 89 -4.17 -5.25 -0.39
CA PRO A 89 -4.92 -5.47 0.86
C PRO A 89 -5.12 -6.93 1.26
N ASP A 90 -5.03 -7.85 0.30
CA ASP A 90 -5.17 -9.29 0.53
C ASP A 90 -3.89 -10.02 0.11
N ALA A 91 -3.86 -11.35 0.21
CA ALA A 91 -2.67 -12.16 -0.12
C ALA A 91 -2.19 -12.03 -1.57
N THR A 92 -3.05 -11.53 -2.47
CA THR A 92 -2.80 -11.27 -3.90
C THR A 92 -3.03 -9.79 -4.26
N GLY A 93 -2.97 -8.90 -3.26
CA GLY A 93 -3.22 -7.49 -3.47
C GLY A 93 -2.04 -6.73 -4.11
N PRO A 94 -2.31 -5.65 -4.87
CA PRO A 94 -1.33 -4.95 -5.71
C PRO A 94 -0.39 -4.00 -4.94
N ASN A 95 -0.05 -4.32 -3.69
CA ASN A 95 0.86 -3.55 -2.83
C ASN A 95 1.82 -4.49 -2.12
N ILE A 96 3.02 -4.00 -1.78
CA ILE A 96 4.05 -4.80 -1.10
C ILE A 96 4.49 -4.10 0.18
N LEU A 97 4.59 -4.87 1.27
CA LEU A 97 5.26 -4.47 2.50
C LEU A 97 6.64 -5.13 2.59
N VAL A 98 7.69 -4.32 2.76
CA VAL A 98 9.10 -4.75 2.83
C VAL A 98 9.74 -4.27 4.13
N ASP A 99 10.51 -5.15 4.77
CA ASP A 99 11.40 -4.77 5.87
C ASP A 99 12.78 -4.37 5.32
N ASP A 100 13.09 -3.08 5.40
CA ASP A 100 14.37 -2.50 5.00
C ASP A 100 15.15 -1.99 6.23
N THR A 101 14.83 -2.52 7.43
CA THR A 101 15.52 -2.15 8.66
C THR A 101 16.87 -2.84 8.77
N LEU A 102 17.88 -2.12 9.28
CA LEU A 102 19.21 -2.67 9.50
C LEU A 102 19.25 -3.48 10.81
N PRO A 103 19.80 -4.71 10.83
CA PRO A 103 19.90 -5.52 12.06
C PRO A 103 20.75 -4.88 13.17
N SER A 104 21.60 -3.92 12.83
CA SER A 104 22.40 -3.14 13.79
C SER A 104 21.61 -2.05 14.48
N GLU A 105 20.50 -1.60 13.89
CA GLU A 105 19.67 -0.49 14.40
C GLU A 105 18.40 -1.03 15.07
N VAL A 106 17.82 -2.09 14.53
CA VAL A 106 16.56 -2.67 15.00
C VAL A 106 16.75 -4.13 15.43
N ASP A 107 16.27 -4.45 16.63
CA ASP A 107 16.20 -5.83 17.10
C ASP A 107 15.18 -6.63 16.28
N LYS A 108 15.68 -7.48 15.38
CA LYS A 108 14.88 -8.33 14.49
C LYS A 108 13.97 -9.32 15.23
N SER A 109 14.33 -9.73 16.45
CA SER A 109 13.50 -10.61 17.28
C SER A 109 12.24 -9.87 17.75
N LEU A 110 12.43 -8.65 18.27
CA LEU A 110 11.31 -7.81 18.72
C LEU A 110 10.45 -7.36 17.54
N LEU A 111 11.07 -6.96 16.43
CA LEU A 111 10.35 -6.61 15.22
C LEU A 111 9.53 -7.79 14.69
N GLY A 112 10.10 -9.00 14.69
CA GLY A 112 9.41 -10.23 14.30
C GLY A 112 8.19 -10.54 15.17
N SER A 113 8.24 -10.22 16.47
CA SER A 113 7.10 -10.46 17.38
C SER A 113 5.85 -9.64 17.07
N VAL A 114 6.02 -8.46 16.46
CA VAL A 114 4.91 -7.57 16.08
C VAL A 114 4.59 -7.62 14.59
N LYS A 115 5.32 -8.43 13.82
CA LYS A 115 5.18 -8.56 12.36
C LYS A 115 3.73 -8.76 11.93
N ASP A 116 3.04 -9.73 12.54
CA ASP A 116 1.67 -10.07 12.16
C ASP A 116 0.69 -8.93 12.45
N SER A 117 0.94 -8.14 13.51
CA SER A 117 0.14 -6.96 13.82
C SER A 117 0.40 -5.80 12.84
N ILE A 118 1.64 -5.66 12.37
CA ILE A 118 2.00 -4.67 11.34
C ILE A 118 1.36 -5.07 10.01
N VAL A 119 1.45 -6.35 9.61
CA VAL A 119 0.82 -6.86 8.38
C VAL A 119 -0.69 -6.65 8.40
N GLN A 120 -1.36 -6.93 9.52
CA GLN A 120 -2.81 -6.67 9.66
C GLN A 120 -3.15 -5.18 9.52
N GLY A 121 -2.38 -4.30 10.17
CA GLY A 121 -2.58 -2.86 10.05
C GLY A 121 -2.30 -2.34 8.64
N PHE A 122 -1.31 -2.91 7.96
CA PHE A 122 -0.98 -2.61 6.57
C PHE A 122 -2.10 -3.03 5.61
N GLN A 123 -2.54 -4.29 5.68
CA GLN A 123 -3.61 -4.81 4.85
C GLN A 123 -4.91 -4.02 5.03
N TRP A 124 -5.26 -3.72 6.28
CA TRP A 124 -6.40 -2.86 6.59
C TRP A 124 -6.23 -1.45 6.01
N GLY A 125 -5.06 -0.83 6.20
CA GLY A 125 -4.77 0.49 5.63
C GLY A 125 -4.87 0.51 4.10
N THR A 126 -4.33 -0.49 3.41
CA THR A 126 -4.40 -0.56 1.94
C THR A 126 -5.79 -0.90 1.39
N ARG A 127 -6.70 -1.41 2.23
CA ARG A 127 -8.09 -1.68 1.83
C ARG A 127 -8.95 -0.41 1.87
N GLU A 128 -8.77 0.43 2.86
CA GLU A 128 -9.56 1.66 2.98
C GLU A 128 -8.85 2.84 2.33
N GLY A 129 -7.51 2.91 2.27
CA GLY A 129 -6.86 4.11 1.71
C GLY A 129 -7.11 5.39 2.55
N PRO A 130 -6.32 6.45 2.37
CA PRO A 130 -6.51 7.70 3.13
C PRO A 130 -7.24 8.84 2.40
N LEU A 131 -7.44 8.80 1.08
CA LEU A 131 -8.03 9.92 0.34
C LEU A 131 -9.55 9.84 0.23
N CYS A 132 -10.08 8.67 -0.15
CA CYS A 132 -11.49 8.51 -0.50
C CYS A 132 -12.13 7.24 0.07
N ASP A 133 -11.50 6.61 1.08
CA ASP A 133 -11.93 5.31 1.61
C ASP A 133 -11.94 4.19 0.53
N GLU A 134 -11.03 4.27 -0.45
CA GLU A 134 -10.86 3.34 -1.57
C GLU A 134 -9.51 2.58 -1.55
N LEU A 135 -9.44 1.48 -2.32
CA LEU A 135 -8.25 0.61 -2.37
C LEU A 135 -6.97 1.36 -2.80
N ILE A 136 -5.87 1.13 -2.07
CA ILE A 136 -4.53 1.54 -2.51
C ILE A 136 -4.01 0.54 -3.55
N ARG A 137 -3.34 1.02 -4.61
CA ARG A 137 -2.74 0.22 -5.68
C ARG A 137 -1.36 0.73 -6.09
N ASN A 138 -0.48 -0.19 -6.49
CA ASN A 138 0.85 0.11 -7.05
C ASN A 138 1.80 0.78 -6.04
N VAL A 139 1.68 0.45 -4.74
CA VAL A 139 2.51 1.05 -3.70
C VAL A 139 3.38 0.01 -2.99
N LYS A 140 4.66 0.35 -2.84
CA LYS A 140 5.64 -0.37 -2.03
C LYS A 140 5.88 0.41 -0.75
N PHE A 141 5.62 -0.23 0.38
CA PHE A 141 5.87 0.32 1.71
C PHE A 141 7.12 -0.32 2.29
N LYS A 142 8.10 0.49 2.67
CA LYS A 142 9.33 0.04 3.32
C LYS A 142 9.35 0.48 4.77
N ILE A 143 9.57 -0.47 5.67
CA ILE A 143 9.86 -0.21 7.07
C ILE A 143 11.35 0.12 7.18
N LEU A 144 11.67 1.33 7.60
CA LEU A 144 13.06 1.79 7.72
C LEU A 144 13.59 1.70 9.14
N ASP A 145 12.73 1.90 10.13
CA ASP A 145 13.09 1.87 11.54
C ASP A 145 11.87 1.47 12.39
N ALA A 146 12.13 0.80 13.51
CA ALA A 146 11.12 0.41 14.47
C ALA A 146 11.69 0.34 15.90
N VAL A 147 11.11 1.13 16.79
CA VAL A 147 11.35 1.05 18.23
C VAL A 147 10.20 0.25 18.83
N ILE A 148 10.47 -0.93 19.38
CA ILE A 148 9.45 -1.82 19.94
C ILE A 148 9.73 -2.05 21.43
N ALA A 149 8.68 -2.02 22.24
CA ALA A 149 8.77 -2.26 23.67
C ALA A 149 9.19 -3.72 23.98
N GLN A 150 9.99 -3.90 25.02
CA GLN A 150 10.44 -5.23 25.45
C GLN A 150 9.29 -6.04 26.04
N GLU A 151 8.47 -5.43 26.90
CA GLU A 151 7.35 -6.13 27.54
C GLU A 151 6.21 -6.39 26.53
N PRO A 152 5.75 -7.65 26.37
CA PRO A 152 4.63 -7.99 25.48
C PRO A 152 3.35 -7.18 25.74
N LEU A 153 3.09 -6.81 27.00
CA LEU A 153 1.93 -6.01 27.39
C LEU A 153 1.86 -4.66 26.66
N HIS A 154 3.01 -4.06 26.36
CA HIS A 154 3.09 -2.74 25.74
C HIS A 154 3.02 -2.77 24.20
N ARG A 155 3.08 -3.96 23.59
CA ARG A 155 3.10 -4.17 22.14
C ARG A 155 1.97 -5.09 21.65
N GLY A 156 0.88 -5.17 22.41
CA GLY A 156 -0.31 -5.92 22.01
C GLY A 156 -0.91 -5.41 20.69
N GLY A 157 -1.57 -6.30 19.94
CA GLY A 157 -2.12 -6.00 18.61
C GLY A 157 -3.03 -4.77 18.58
N GLY A 158 -3.85 -4.56 19.61
CA GLY A 158 -4.71 -3.37 19.71
C GLY A 158 -3.98 -2.02 19.76
N GLN A 159 -2.67 -2.01 20.08
CA GLN A 159 -1.84 -0.81 19.99
C GLN A 159 -1.12 -0.73 18.64
N ILE A 160 -0.55 -1.85 18.18
CA ILE A 160 0.30 -1.89 16.98
C ILE A 160 -0.52 -1.77 15.70
N ILE A 161 -1.64 -2.48 15.57
CA ILE A 161 -2.47 -2.50 14.35
C ILE A 161 -2.94 -1.09 13.94
N PRO A 162 -3.59 -0.29 14.80
CA PRO A 162 -4.01 1.06 14.41
C PRO A 162 -2.81 2.00 14.17
N THR A 163 -1.69 1.77 14.86
CA THR A 163 -0.46 2.55 14.65
C THR A 163 0.18 2.24 13.29
N ALA A 164 0.21 0.97 12.91
CA ALA A 164 0.67 0.51 11.59
C ALA A 164 -0.20 1.06 10.47
N ARG A 165 -1.53 1.05 10.64
CA ARG A 165 -2.47 1.70 9.71
C ARG A 165 -2.18 3.21 9.56
N ARG A 166 -1.99 3.91 10.68
CA ARG A 166 -1.68 5.35 10.67
C ARG A 166 -0.37 5.67 9.96
N VAL A 167 0.70 4.90 10.18
CA VAL A 167 1.98 5.15 9.48
C VAL A 167 1.88 4.84 7.99
N VAL A 168 1.10 3.85 7.57
CA VAL A 168 0.82 3.58 6.14
C VAL A 168 0.14 4.79 5.50
N TYR A 169 -0.86 5.38 6.14
CA TYR A 169 -1.50 6.60 5.66
C TYR A 169 -0.57 7.80 5.65
N SER A 170 0.20 8.00 6.71
CA SER A 170 1.18 9.10 6.75
C SER A 170 2.23 8.94 5.63
N ALA A 171 2.75 7.74 5.43
CA ALA A 171 3.72 7.46 4.36
C ALA A 171 3.11 7.69 2.98
N PHE A 172 1.86 7.29 2.77
CA PHE A 172 1.15 7.50 1.49
C PHE A 172 0.88 8.99 1.22
N LEU A 173 0.37 9.73 2.20
CA LEU A 173 0.00 11.15 2.06
C LEU A 173 1.21 12.09 1.93
N MET A 174 2.40 11.67 2.39
CA MET A 174 3.63 12.45 2.29
C MET A 174 4.30 12.34 0.91
N VAL A 175 3.71 11.54 0.02
CA VAL A 175 4.08 11.41 -1.37
C VAL A 175 3.13 12.23 -2.25
N ARG A 176 3.55 12.55 -3.48
CA ARG A 176 2.62 12.96 -4.52
C ARG A 176 1.67 11.79 -4.86
N THR A 177 0.48 11.84 -4.28
CA THR A 177 -0.59 10.87 -4.52
C THR A 177 -1.37 11.22 -5.79
N ALA A 178 -1.92 10.20 -6.44
CA ALA A 178 -2.80 10.34 -7.59
C ALA A 178 -3.94 9.30 -7.50
N LEU A 179 -5.07 9.62 -8.10
CA LEU A 179 -6.19 8.68 -8.24
C LEU A 179 -6.06 7.95 -9.58
N CYS A 180 -6.24 6.63 -9.58
CA CYS A 180 -6.24 5.80 -10.78
C CYS A 180 -7.57 5.07 -10.94
N VAL A 181 -8.05 4.93 -12.18
CA VAL A 181 -9.24 4.13 -12.49
C VAL A 181 -8.77 2.75 -12.92
N THR A 182 -9.40 1.69 -12.42
CA THR A 182 -9.07 0.32 -12.84
C THR A 182 -9.51 0.07 -14.28
N GLU A 183 -8.75 -0.73 -15.03
CA GLU A 183 -9.00 -0.98 -16.46
C GLU A 183 -10.35 -1.71 -16.70
N THR A 184 -10.84 -2.46 -15.71
CA THR A 184 -12.15 -3.11 -15.72
C THR A 184 -13.30 -2.09 -15.76
N ASP A 185 -13.16 -0.96 -15.06
CA ASP A 185 -14.16 0.10 -15.01
C ASP A 185 -14.05 1.07 -16.19
N ALA A 186 -12.84 1.24 -16.76
CA ALA A 186 -12.65 2.02 -17.98
C ALA A 186 -13.44 1.46 -19.19
N ARG A 187 -13.59 0.14 -19.28
CA ARG A 187 -14.44 -0.50 -20.31
C ARG A 187 -15.93 -0.25 -20.11
N ALA A 188 -16.39 -0.09 -18.86
CA ALA A 188 -17.78 0.25 -18.56
C ALA A 188 -18.12 1.70 -18.94
N VAL A 189 -17.14 2.62 -18.87
CA VAL A 189 -17.33 4.05 -19.22
C VAL A 189 -17.22 4.31 -20.73
N LEU A 190 -16.47 3.50 -21.49
CA LEU A 190 -16.16 3.78 -22.90
C LEU A 190 -17.12 3.14 -23.93
N ALA A 191 -18.19 2.48 -23.49
CA ALA A 191 -19.26 2.05 -24.39
C ALA A 191 -20.45 3.03 -24.26
N PRO A 192 -20.73 3.96 -25.21
CA PRO A 192 -20.33 3.99 -26.63
C PRO A 192 -19.91 5.40 -27.14
N ALA A 193 -18.67 5.59 -27.62
CA ALA A 193 -18.39 6.61 -28.66
C ALA A 193 -17.00 6.43 -29.31
N GLY A 194 -16.99 5.92 -30.55
CA GLY A 194 -15.99 6.28 -31.55
C GLY A 194 -14.60 5.61 -31.48
N PRO A 195 -13.82 5.68 -32.59
CA PRO A 195 -12.70 4.78 -32.82
C PRO A 195 -11.46 5.17 -32.02
N LYS A 196 -10.85 4.09 -31.50
CA LYS A 196 -9.54 3.94 -30.87
C LYS A 196 -8.49 4.87 -31.48
N GLU A 197 -7.79 5.65 -30.63
CA GLU A 197 -6.31 5.79 -30.69
C GLU A 197 -5.69 6.73 -29.63
N HIS A 198 -6.46 7.46 -28.80
CA HIS A 198 -5.85 8.49 -27.92
C HIS A 198 -6.21 8.40 -26.42
N GLY A 199 -6.77 7.28 -25.95
CA GLY A 199 -7.36 7.16 -24.60
C GLY A 199 -6.39 7.03 -23.41
N TRP A 200 -5.11 6.72 -23.64
CA TRP A 200 -4.19 6.36 -22.55
C TRP A 200 -3.63 7.55 -21.75
N HIS A 201 -3.70 8.77 -22.28
CA HIS A 201 -3.17 9.96 -21.62
C HIS A 201 -4.17 10.69 -20.72
N VAL A 202 -5.43 10.24 -20.65
CA VAL A 202 -6.48 10.93 -19.89
C VAL A 202 -6.55 10.46 -18.43
N CYS A 203 -6.20 9.20 -18.14
CA CYS A 203 -6.30 8.65 -16.78
C CYS A 203 -5.29 9.29 -15.78
N CYS A 204 -4.16 9.82 -16.27
CA CYS A 204 -3.20 10.57 -15.45
C CYS A 204 -3.57 12.06 -15.22
N ARG A 205 -4.63 12.58 -15.86
CA ARG A 205 -5.02 14.01 -15.77
C ARG A 205 -6.18 14.29 -14.81
N ILE A 206 -6.71 13.27 -14.13
CA ILE A 206 -7.76 13.45 -13.13
C ILE A 206 -7.11 13.63 -11.74
N CYS A 207 -6.32 14.68 -11.60
CA CYS A 207 -6.00 15.23 -10.29
C CYS A 207 -6.20 16.74 -10.39
N PRO A 208 -7.16 17.34 -9.63
CA PRO A 208 -7.25 18.78 -9.53
C PRO A 208 -5.93 19.29 -8.95
N LYS A 209 -5.38 20.35 -9.54
CA LYS A 209 -4.13 20.99 -9.11
C LYS A 209 -4.19 21.67 -7.74
N ASP A 210 -5.25 21.49 -6.94
CA ASP A 210 -5.54 22.30 -5.75
C ASP A 210 -6.13 21.51 -4.57
N VAL A 211 -5.49 20.42 -4.13
CA VAL A 211 -5.64 20.00 -2.73
C VAL A 211 -4.55 20.68 -1.92
N SER A 212 -4.83 21.91 -1.52
CA SER A 212 -4.00 22.70 -0.62
C SER A 212 -3.94 22.02 0.75
N LEU A 213 -2.76 21.48 1.06
CA LEU A 213 -2.40 20.68 2.23
C LEU A 213 -2.34 21.48 3.56
N ASN A 214 -3.23 22.45 3.77
CA ASN A 214 -3.13 23.44 4.85
C ASN A 214 -4.26 23.40 5.90
N ARG A 215 -4.92 22.25 6.09
CA ARG A 215 -6.03 22.15 7.07
C ARG A 215 -6.06 20.94 7.99
N LEU A 216 -4.94 20.25 8.17
CA LEU A 216 -4.81 19.21 9.20
C LEU A 216 -3.45 19.32 9.91
N ILE A 217 -3.28 20.41 10.65
CA ILE A 217 -2.39 20.50 11.83
C ILE A 217 -3.20 21.20 12.92
#